data_AF-A0A0B8P255-F1
#
_entry.id   AF-A0A0B8P255-F1
#
_cell.length_a   1.000
_cell.length_b   1.000
_cell.length_c   1.000
_cell.angle_alpha   90.00
_cell.angle_beta   90.00
_cell.angle_gamma   90.00
#
_symmetry.space_group_name_H-M   'P 1'
#
loop_
_entity.id
_entity.type
_entity.pdbx_description
1 polymer ?
#
loop_
_entity_poly.entity_id
_entity_poly.type
_entity_poly.pdbx_seq_one_letter_code
_entity_poly.pdbx_strand_id
1 'polypeptide(L)'
;MGFDSQLSQIDDTRQAIVPLMYEMLDGLKKLNAEDRPIHVDARSKRLESLNEMMTQADISDAEKYRRILEAYQIEMDYGTKMGAYSGTIEFDGKPIVAEQLYLGRVSLVARSNDRQRYWAWNDNQNAWIEQDRSVGHSIDKAFDVAAKQASPSLLDLPVSLTQGEEK
;
A
#
# COMPACT_ATOMS: atom_id res chain seq x y z
N MET A 1 -35.34 -7.94 -37.20
CA MET A 1 -33.88 -7.73 -37.06
C MET A 1 -33.68 -6.70 -35.96
N GLY A 2 -33.43 -7.10 -34.72
CA GLY A 2 -33.28 -6.09 -33.65
C GLY A 2 -33.05 -6.63 -32.23
N PHE A 3 -33.32 -7.91 -31.96
CA PHE A 3 -33.06 -8.51 -30.65
C PHE A 3 -31.71 -9.23 -30.59
N ASP A 4 -31.32 -9.98 -31.63
CA ASP A 4 -30.01 -10.65 -31.69
C ASP A 4 -28.82 -9.68 -31.74
N SER A 5 -29.00 -8.50 -32.35
CA SER A 5 -27.97 -7.47 -32.46
C SER A 5 -27.70 -6.74 -31.15
N GLN A 6 -28.69 -6.63 -30.25
CA GLN A 6 -28.49 -6.05 -28.92
C GLN A 6 -27.84 -7.06 -27.96
N LEU A 7 -28.11 -8.36 -28.12
CA LEU A 7 -27.45 -9.42 -27.37
C LEU A 7 -25.96 -9.53 -27.75
N SER A 8 -25.64 -9.49 -29.04
CA SER A 8 -24.26 -9.55 -29.56
C SER A 8 -23.38 -8.39 -29.06
N GLN A 9 -23.93 -7.17 -28.93
CA GLN A 9 -23.16 -6.02 -28.45
C GLN A 9 -22.83 -6.08 -26.95
N ILE A 10 -23.66 -6.77 -26.15
CA ILE A 10 -23.40 -7.03 -24.74
C ILE A 10 -22.30 -8.08 -24.57
N ASP A 11 -22.27 -9.11 -25.43
CA ASP A 11 -21.23 -10.15 -25.40
C ASP A 11 -19.85 -9.62 -25.83
N ASP A 12 -19.77 -8.76 -26.84
CA ASP A 12 -18.50 -8.14 -27.27
C ASP A 12 -17.88 -7.24 -26.18
N THR A 13 -18.72 -6.55 -25.40
CA THR A 13 -18.26 -5.71 -24.30
C THR A 13 -17.80 -6.55 -23.10
N ARG A 14 -18.46 -7.69 -22.83
CA ARG A 14 -18.06 -8.65 -21.78
C ARG A 14 -16.74 -9.34 -22.07
N GLN A 15 -16.46 -9.66 -23.34
CA GLN A 15 -15.20 -10.28 -23.74
C GLN A 15 -13.96 -9.37 -23.56
N ALA A 16 -14.14 -8.04 -23.61
CA ALA A 16 -13.03 -7.09 -23.45
C ALA A 16 -12.71 -6.74 -21.98
N ILE A 17 -13.70 -6.82 -21.07
CA ILE A 17 -13.53 -6.34 -19.68
C ILE A 17 -12.78 -7.34 -18.81
N VAL A 18 -12.96 -8.65 -19.02
CA VAL A 18 -12.28 -9.68 -18.21
C VAL A 18 -10.76 -9.65 -18.37
N PRO A 19 -10.19 -9.59 -19.59
CA PRO A 19 -8.75 -9.41 -19.77
C PRO A 19 -8.22 -8.16 -19.04
N LEU A 20 -8.93 -7.03 -19.15
CA LEU A 20 -8.58 -5.79 -18.47
C LEU A 20 -8.56 -5.96 -16.94
N MET A 21 -9.53 -6.66 -16.37
CA MET A 21 -9.56 -6.94 -14.92
C MET A 21 -8.32 -7.73 -14.47
N TYR A 22 -7.85 -8.70 -15.25
CA TYR A 22 -6.61 -9.42 -14.95
C TYR A 22 -5.38 -8.52 -15.06
N GLU A 23 -5.29 -7.66 -16.09
CA GLU A 23 -4.21 -6.67 -16.21
C GLU A 23 -4.18 -5.71 -15.01
N MET A 24 -5.35 -5.29 -14.54
CA MET A 24 -5.49 -4.46 -13.34
C MET A 24 -5.02 -5.20 -12.07
N LEU A 25 -5.34 -6.48 -11.92
CA LEU A 25 -4.85 -7.28 -10.79
C LEU A 25 -3.33 -7.46 -10.83
N ASP A 26 -2.76 -7.67 -12.02
CA ASP A 26 -1.31 -7.71 -12.21
C ASP A 26 -0.66 -6.36 -11.88
N GLY A 27 -1.31 -5.25 -12.23
CA GLY A 27 -0.90 -3.91 -11.83
C GLY A 27 -0.84 -3.75 -10.31
N LEU A 28 -1.89 -4.16 -9.58
CA LEU A 28 -1.89 -4.14 -8.11
C LEU A 28 -0.82 -5.06 -7.50
N LYS A 29 -0.60 -6.23 -8.10
CA LYS A 29 0.45 -7.17 -7.68
C LYS A 29 1.84 -6.55 -7.84
N LYS A 30 2.09 -5.88 -8.96
CA LYS A 30 3.35 -5.16 -9.22
C LYS A 30 3.56 -4.03 -8.20
N LEU A 31 2.52 -3.24 -7.93
CA LEU A 31 2.57 -2.21 -6.89
C LEU A 31 2.89 -2.80 -5.51
N ASN A 32 2.38 -3.99 -5.16
CA ASN A 32 2.69 -4.63 -3.88
C ASN A 32 4.14 -5.14 -3.80
N ALA A 33 4.70 -5.58 -4.92
CA ALA A 33 6.06 -6.13 -4.97
C ALA A 33 7.15 -5.06 -5.04
N GLU A 34 6.89 -3.94 -5.74
CA GLU A 34 7.90 -2.90 -6.01
C GLU A 34 7.83 -1.71 -5.04
N ASP A 35 6.72 -1.56 -4.31
CA ASP A 35 6.56 -0.46 -3.36
C ASP A 35 7.17 -0.79 -1.99
N ARG A 36 7.28 0.25 -1.17
CA ARG A 36 7.65 0.17 0.25
C ARG A 36 6.73 -0.82 0.99
N PRO A 37 7.22 -1.46 2.07
CA PRO A 37 6.47 -2.50 2.78
C PRO A 37 5.37 -1.91 3.68
N ILE A 38 4.44 -1.17 3.09
CA ILE A 38 3.26 -0.62 3.75
C ILE A 38 2.16 -1.68 3.70
N HIS A 39 1.69 -2.14 4.87
CA HIS A 39 0.58 -3.09 4.98
C HIS A 39 0.68 -4.32 4.05
N VAL A 40 1.89 -4.86 3.84
CA VAL A 40 2.17 -5.92 2.85
C VAL A 40 1.23 -7.11 3.00
N ASP A 41 1.04 -7.61 4.23
CA ASP A 41 0.17 -8.76 4.47
C ASP A 41 -1.29 -8.49 4.07
N ALA A 42 -1.80 -7.30 4.39
CA ALA A 42 -3.16 -6.92 4.06
C ALA A 42 -3.33 -6.72 2.54
N ARG A 43 -2.32 -6.17 1.86
CA ARG A 43 -2.29 -6.01 0.39
C ARG A 43 -2.25 -7.36 -0.31
N SER A 44 -1.38 -8.27 0.15
CA SER A 44 -1.26 -9.64 -0.36
C SER A 44 -2.57 -10.42 -0.18
N LYS A 45 -3.18 -10.37 1.01
CA LYS A 45 -4.46 -11.03 1.28
C LYS A 45 -5.60 -10.47 0.42
N ARG A 46 -5.61 -9.15 0.17
CA ARG A 46 -6.60 -8.52 -0.72
C ARG A 46 -6.42 -9.01 -2.16
N LEU A 47 -5.18 -9.08 -2.65
CA LEU A 47 -4.87 -9.61 -3.97
C LEU A 47 -5.31 -11.06 -4.12
N GLU A 48 -5.04 -11.91 -3.13
CA GLU A 48 -5.48 -13.30 -3.11
C GLU A 48 -7.02 -13.39 -3.19
N SER A 49 -7.73 -12.66 -2.33
CA SER A 49 -9.20 -12.63 -2.33
C SER A 49 -9.79 -12.13 -3.64
N LEU A 50 -9.18 -11.13 -4.29
CA LEU A 50 -9.63 -10.65 -5.59
C LEU A 50 -9.39 -11.69 -6.70
N ASN A 51 -8.26 -12.41 -6.66
CA ASN A 51 -8.00 -13.49 -7.62
C ASN A 51 -8.99 -14.65 -7.46
N GLU A 52 -9.31 -15.02 -6.22
CA GLU A 52 -10.36 -16.03 -5.95
C GLU A 52 -11.73 -15.55 -6.46
N MET A 53 -12.07 -14.28 -6.25
CA MET A 53 -13.33 -13.70 -6.71
C MET A 53 -13.47 -13.76 -8.24
N MET A 54 -12.36 -13.65 -8.98
CA MET A 54 -12.39 -13.70 -10.45
C MET A 54 -12.92 -15.03 -11.00
N THR A 55 -12.67 -16.14 -10.30
CA THR A 55 -13.10 -17.49 -10.73
C THR A 55 -14.54 -17.84 -10.34
N GLN A 56 -15.16 -17.04 -9.46
CA GLN A 56 -16.51 -17.26 -8.97
C GLN A 56 -17.55 -16.88 -10.03
N ALA A 57 -18.39 -17.84 -10.43
CA ALA A 57 -19.39 -17.67 -11.48
C ALA A 57 -20.69 -16.99 -10.99
N ASP A 58 -20.93 -17.02 -9.67
CA ASP A 58 -22.07 -16.40 -9.00
C ASP A 58 -21.88 -14.89 -8.78
N ILE A 59 -20.67 -14.36 -8.98
CA ILE A 59 -20.37 -12.94 -8.89
C ILE A 59 -20.37 -12.31 -10.27
N SER A 60 -21.19 -11.26 -10.44
CA SER A 60 -21.25 -10.50 -11.68
C SER A 60 -19.92 -9.79 -12.00
N ASP A 61 -19.59 -9.65 -13.28
CA ASP A 61 -18.39 -8.93 -13.72
C ASP A 61 -18.35 -7.48 -13.24
N ALA A 62 -19.52 -6.83 -13.13
CA ALA A 62 -19.64 -5.47 -12.61
C ALA A 62 -19.19 -5.37 -11.15
N GLU A 63 -19.53 -6.37 -10.31
CA GLU A 63 -19.10 -6.42 -8.91
C GLU A 63 -17.59 -6.70 -8.81
N LYS A 64 -17.06 -7.64 -9.62
CA LYS A 64 -15.60 -7.91 -9.69
C LYS A 64 -14.83 -6.64 -10.03
N TYR A 65 -15.25 -5.94 -11.09
CA TYR A 65 -14.65 -4.69 -11.51
C TYR A 65 -14.70 -3.62 -10.41
N ARG A 66 -15.86 -3.46 -9.75
CA ARG A 66 -16.03 -2.52 -8.63
C ARG A 66 -15.05 -2.81 -7.49
N ARG A 67 -14.87 -4.08 -7.11
CA ARG A 67 -13.95 -4.51 -6.07
C ARG A 67 -12.49 -4.24 -6.41
N ILE A 68 -12.11 -4.42 -7.67
CA ILE A 68 -10.77 -4.07 -8.15
C ILE A 68 -10.55 -2.55 -8.04
N LEU A 69 -11.53 -1.74 -8.45
CA LEU A 69 -11.44 -0.28 -8.30
C LEU A 69 -11.35 0.17 -6.83
N GLU A 70 -12.09 -0.48 -5.91
CA GLU A 70 -11.93 -0.23 -4.47
C GLU A 70 -10.50 -0.51 -3.99
N ALA A 71 -9.87 -1.58 -4.48
CA ALA A 71 -8.49 -1.89 -4.15
C ALA A 71 -7.52 -0.82 -4.67
N TYR A 72 -7.71 -0.32 -5.89
CA TYR A 72 -6.94 0.82 -6.40
C TYR A 72 -7.16 2.09 -5.58
N GLN A 73 -8.39 2.34 -5.11
CA GLN A 73 -8.68 3.49 -4.27
C GLN A 73 -7.92 3.42 -2.93
N ILE A 74 -7.87 2.24 -2.31
CA ILE A 74 -7.06 2.01 -1.11
C ILE A 74 -5.57 2.25 -1.41
N GLU A 75 -5.10 1.84 -2.57
CA GLU A 75 -3.71 1.99 -2.97
C GLU A 75 -3.31 3.45 -3.21
N MET A 76 -4.22 4.25 -3.78
CA MET A 76 -4.08 5.70 -3.90
C MET A 76 -4.09 6.39 -2.53
N ASP A 77 -4.91 5.91 -1.60
CA ASP A 77 -4.97 6.41 -0.24
C ASP A 77 -3.62 6.24 0.49
N TYR A 78 -2.96 5.09 0.33
CA TYR A 78 -1.59 4.91 0.87
C TYR A 78 -0.58 5.91 0.27
N GLY A 79 -0.82 6.40 -0.95
CA GLY A 79 0.01 7.42 -1.58
C GLY A 79 -0.12 8.83 -0.98
N THR A 80 -1.25 9.15 -0.36
CA THR A 80 -1.60 10.54 0.02
C THR A 80 -1.86 10.72 1.51
N LYS A 81 -2.22 9.66 2.23
CA LYS A 81 -2.59 9.72 3.65
C LYS A 81 -1.40 9.41 4.55
N MET A 82 -1.57 9.78 5.81
CA MET A 82 -0.71 9.34 6.90
C MET A 82 -1.44 8.28 7.72
N GLY A 83 -0.73 7.24 8.13
CA GLY A 83 -1.29 6.20 8.98
C GLY A 83 -0.21 5.52 9.83
N ALA A 84 -0.62 5.01 10.98
CA ALA A 84 0.24 4.26 11.89
C ALA A 84 -0.39 2.90 12.21
N TYR A 85 0.42 1.86 12.31
CA TYR A 85 -0.01 0.50 12.62
C TYR A 85 1.10 -0.29 13.29
N SER A 86 0.75 -1.37 14.00
CA SER A 86 1.74 -2.32 14.51
C SER A 86 2.01 -3.40 13.48
N GLY A 87 3.26 -3.75 13.28
CA GLY A 87 3.66 -4.80 12.34
C GLY A 87 5.09 -5.28 12.58
N THR A 88 5.47 -6.33 11.89
CA THR A 88 6.83 -6.87 11.95
C THR A 88 7.70 -6.17 10.92
N ILE A 89 8.89 -5.72 11.34
CA ILE A 89 9.98 -5.29 10.47
C ILE A 89 11.11 -6.32 10.54
N GLU A 90 11.84 -6.49 9.45
CA GLU A 90 13.06 -7.29 9.44
C GLU A 90 14.27 -6.36 9.57
N PHE A 91 15.06 -6.55 10.62
CA PHE A 91 16.25 -5.75 10.90
C PHE A 91 17.36 -6.66 11.44
N ASP A 92 18.57 -6.55 10.89
CA ASP A 92 19.71 -7.45 11.18
C ASP A 92 19.36 -8.94 11.12
N GLY A 93 18.54 -9.34 10.14
CA GLY A 93 18.08 -10.72 9.94
C GLY A 93 17.17 -11.25 11.04
N LYS A 94 16.58 -10.37 11.86
CA LYS A 94 15.65 -10.73 12.93
C LYS A 94 14.30 -10.02 12.74
N PRO A 95 13.18 -10.73 12.92
CA PRO A 95 11.87 -10.09 12.97
C PRO A 95 11.72 -9.31 14.28
N ILE A 96 11.31 -8.05 14.18
CA ILE A 96 11.04 -7.16 15.31
C ILE A 96 9.61 -6.63 15.18
N VAL A 97 8.81 -6.74 16.24
CA VAL A 97 7.49 -6.09 16.29
C VAL A 97 7.70 -4.61 16.61
N ALA A 98 7.25 -3.73 15.73
CA ALA A 98 7.41 -2.30 15.83
C ALA A 98 6.11 -1.57 15.47
N GLU A 99 5.96 -0.34 15.95
CA GLU A 99 4.98 0.60 15.41
C GLU A 99 5.56 1.18 14.13
N GLN A 100 4.82 1.13 13.03
CA GLN A 100 5.18 1.64 11.72
C GLN A 100 4.27 2.82 11.38
N LEU A 101 4.82 3.83 10.73
CA LEU A 101 4.09 5.00 10.23
C LEU A 101 4.51 5.30 8.80
N TYR A 102 3.52 5.45 7.92
CA TYR A 102 3.73 5.98 6.58
C TYR A 102 3.12 7.38 6.48
N LEU A 103 3.80 8.24 5.74
CA LEU A 103 3.30 9.53 5.27
C LEU A 103 3.34 9.51 3.75
N GLY A 104 2.18 9.18 3.16
CA GLY A 104 2.08 8.87 1.75
C GLY A 104 3.10 7.83 1.31
N ARG A 105 3.66 8.03 0.12
CA ARG A 105 4.82 7.30 -0.43
C ARG A 105 6.12 8.09 -0.34
N VAL A 106 6.24 8.98 0.64
CA VAL A 106 7.43 9.84 0.81
C VAL A 106 8.29 9.36 1.98
N SER A 107 7.66 8.89 3.06
CA SER A 107 8.35 8.47 4.27
C SER A 107 7.66 7.25 4.85
N LEU A 108 8.43 6.21 5.13
CA LEU A 108 8.03 5.07 5.94
C LEU A 108 9.04 4.93 7.09
N VAL A 109 8.55 5.08 8.32
CA VAL A 109 9.35 5.02 9.55
C VAL A 109 8.76 4.00 10.51
N ALA A 110 9.58 3.55 11.46
CA ALA A 110 9.15 2.68 12.53
C ALA A 110 9.81 3.08 13.85
N ARG A 111 9.17 2.71 14.96
CA ARG A 111 9.74 2.81 16.31
C ARG A 111 9.43 1.57 17.13
N SER A 112 10.30 1.28 18.09
CA SER A 112 10.05 0.21 19.05
C SER A 112 8.92 0.61 20.02
N ASN A 113 8.21 -0.38 20.58
CA ASN A 113 7.10 -0.12 21.50
C ASN A 113 7.52 0.66 22.76
N ASP A 114 8.79 0.54 23.17
CA ASP A 114 9.40 1.28 24.30
C ASP A 114 9.97 2.66 23.87
N ARG A 115 9.83 3.03 22.60
CA ARG A 115 10.30 4.28 21.98
C ARG A 115 11.80 4.55 22.17
N GLN A 116 12.60 3.49 22.28
CA GLN A 116 14.05 3.61 22.41
C GLN A 116 14.80 3.46 21.07
N ARG A 117 14.19 2.80 20.07
CA ARG A 117 14.78 2.54 18.77
C ARG A 117 13.88 3.02 17.66
N TYR A 118 14.49 3.51 16.59
CA TYR A 118 13.81 4.12 15.45
C TYR A 118 14.42 3.61 14.16
N TRP A 119 13.60 3.42 13.14
CA TRP A 119 14.03 3.00 11.82
C TRP A 119 13.36 3.84 10.75
N ALA A 120 14.03 3.98 9.62
CA ALA A 120 13.45 4.52 8.40
C ALA A 120 13.68 3.53 7.26
N TRP A 121 12.71 3.42 6.37
CA TRP A 121 12.82 2.60 5.19
C TRP A 121 13.67 3.31 4.13
N ASN A 122 14.62 2.58 3.53
CA ASN A 122 15.47 3.04 2.45
C ASN A 122 15.14 2.26 1.17
N ASP A 123 14.62 2.93 0.14
CA ASP A 123 14.22 2.25 -1.10
C ASP A 123 15.41 1.75 -1.91
N ASN A 124 16.54 2.46 -1.87
CA ASN A 124 17.75 2.04 -2.61
C ASN A 124 18.29 0.70 -2.09
N GLN A 125 18.11 0.44 -0.80
CA GLN A 125 18.55 -0.81 -0.16
C GLN A 125 17.42 -1.82 0.03
N ASN A 126 16.16 -1.42 -0.21
CA ASN A 126 14.96 -2.18 0.16
C ASN A 126 15.06 -2.75 1.59
N ALA A 127 15.46 -1.89 2.53
CA ALA A 127 15.74 -2.30 3.89
C ALA A 127 15.41 -1.22 4.92
N TRP A 128 15.14 -1.66 6.15
CA TRP A 128 15.03 -0.79 7.31
C TRP A 128 16.41 -0.40 7.82
N ILE A 129 16.62 0.90 8.02
CA ILE A 129 17.87 1.47 8.54
C ILE A 129 17.61 2.11 9.90
N GLU A 130 18.35 1.68 10.92
CA GLU A 130 18.27 2.28 12.25
C GLU A 130 18.70 3.74 12.20
N GLN A 131 17.91 4.59 12.84
CA GLN A 131 18.11 6.03 12.88
C GLN A 131 18.75 6.44 14.20
N ASP A 132 19.50 7.54 14.17
CA ASP A 132 20.01 8.16 15.38
C ASP A 132 18.85 8.65 16.27
N ARG A 133 19.03 8.53 17.59
CA ARG A 133 18.00 8.90 18.57
C ARG A 133 17.61 10.38 18.48
N SER A 134 18.47 11.25 17.97
CA SER A 134 18.17 12.67 17.70
C SER A 134 16.97 12.86 16.77
N VAL A 135 16.72 11.94 15.85
CA VAL A 135 15.57 11.95 14.93
C VAL A 135 14.29 11.43 15.60
N GLY A 136 14.43 10.71 16.73
CA GLY A 136 13.32 10.05 17.43
C GLY A 136 12.21 11.01 17.85
N HIS A 137 12.54 12.24 18.26
CA HIS A 137 11.53 13.23 18.63
C HIS A 137 10.60 13.59 17.47
N SER A 138 11.14 13.74 16.26
CA SER A 138 10.33 14.05 15.07
C SER A 138 9.46 12.87 14.64
N ILE A 139 9.99 11.65 14.74
CA ILE A 139 9.23 10.42 14.47
C ILE A 139 8.09 10.27 15.48
N ASP A 140 8.37 10.43 16.78
CA ASP A 140 7.36 10.37 17.83
C ASP A 140 6.24 11.38 17.61
N LYS A 141 6.60 12.63 17.25
CA LYS A 141 5.64 13.67 16.91
C LYS A 141 4.74 13.24 15.75
N ALA A 142 5.29 12.62 14.70
CA ALA A 142 4.48 12.12 13.59
C ALA A 142 3.49 11.05 14.02
N PHE A 143 3.91 10.12 14.89
CA PHE A 143 3.00 9.13 15.50
C PHE A 143 1.89 9.79 16.31
N ASP A 144 2.20 10.81 17.10
CA ASP A 144 1.20 11.54 17.89
C ASP A 144 0.20 12.29 16.99
N VAL A 145 0.66 12.87 15.87
CA VAL A 145 -0.24 13.50 14.87
C VAL A 145 -1.11 12.44 14.19
N ALA A 146 -0.54 11.29 13.80
CA ALA A 146 -1.30 10.19 13.20
C ALA A 146 -2.35 9.62 14.16
N ALA A 147 -2.04 9.57 15.46
CA ALA A 147 -2.95 9.19 16.53
C ALA A 147 -3.95 10.31 16.92
N LYS A 148 -3.88 11.49 16.27
CA LYS A 148 -4.67 12.69 16.60
C LYS A 148 -4.48 13.19 18.04
N GLN A 149 -3.35 12.87 18.65
CA GLN A 149 -2.94 13.33 19.98
C GLN A 149 -2.19 14.67 19.92
N ALA A 150 -1.71 15.05 18.74
CA ALA A 150 -1.12 16.35 18.45
C ALA A 150 -1.82 17.03 17.26
N SER A 151 -1.83 18.36 17.24
CA SER A 151 -2.37 19.13 16.12
C SER A 151 -1.51 18.96 14.86
N PRO A 152 -2.11 18.95 13.66
CA PRO A 152 -1.37 18.95 12.40
C PRO A 152 -0.36 20.10 12.36
N SER A 153 0.89 19.78 12.08
CA SER A 153 1.99 20.73 12.00
C SER A 153 3.06 20.20 11.04
N LEU A 154 4.07 21.01 10.74
CA LEU A 154 5.20 20.57 9.93
C LEU A 154 5.92 19.41 10.64
N LEU A 155 6.20 18.35 9.87
CA LEU A 155 6.87 17.14 10.31
C LEU A 155 8.19 17.02 9.54
N ASP A 156 9.30 16.92 10.27
CA ASP A 156 10.62 16.59 9.71
C ASP A 156 10.85 15.09 9.84
N LEU A 157 10.50 14.35 8.79
CA LEU A 157 10.69 12.90 8.73
C LEU A 157 11.80 12.54 7.74
N PRO A 158 12.59 11.47 8.03
CA PRO A 158 13.47 10.89 7.03
C PRO A 158 12.68 10.49 5.79
N VAL A 159 13.11 10.98 4.63
CA VAL A 159 12.53 10.56 3.36
C VAL A 159 13.01 9.16 3.01
N SER A 160 12.08 8.32 2.58
CA SER A 160 12.40 7.05 1.94
C SER A 160 12.86 7.36 0.52
N LEU A 161 14.16 7.59 0.38
CA LEU A 161 14.77 7.97 -0.88
C LEU A 161 14.71 6.81 -1.87
N THR A 162 13.94 7.00 -2.94
CA THR A 162 14.20 6.40 -4.24
C THR A 162 15.14 7.36 -4.96
N GLN A 163 16.29 6.93 -5.50
CA GLN A 163 17.07 7.84 -6.36
C GLN A 163 16.17 8.36 -7.49
N GLY A 164 15.75 9.61 -7.41
CA GLY A 164 15.47 10.38 -8.61
C GLY A 164 16.81 10.61 -9.27
N GLU A 165 16.95 10.22 -10.54
CA GLU A 165 18.12 10.55 -11.35
C GLU A 165 18.40 12.05 -11.24
N GLU A 166 19.40 12.43 -10.44
CA GLU A 166 20.03 13.74 -10.56
C GLU A 166 20.79 13.72 -11.89
N LYS A 167 20.21 14.39 -12.89
CA LYS A 167 20.94 14.86 -14.07
C LYS A 167 21.54 16.23 -13.78
#